data_AF-A0A2N2XWJ2-F1
#
_entry.id   AF-A0A2N2XWJ2-F1
#
_cell.length_a   1.000
_cell.length_b   1.000
_cell.length_c   1.000
_cell.angle_alpha   90.00
_cell.angle_beta   90.00
_cell.angle_gamma   90.00
#
_symmetry.space_group_name_H-M   'P 1'
#
loop_
_entity.id
_entity.type
_entity.pdbx_description
1 polymer ?
#
loop_
_entity_poly.entity_id
_entity_poly.type
_entity_poly.pdbx_seq_one_letter_code
_entity_poly.pdbx_strand_id
1 'polypeptide(L)'
;MNKKYTCFIMLAFFSLSFNINAQNPAWIWAKRAGGTNFDYGYSVCNDASGNVFVTGTFSSQNITFGSYTLTKTGAGYSTDIFLVKYDSQGNVLWAKSAGGTSDDSGESVCVDTNGNVFVTGYFKSSTITFGSYILSNAGNADVLL
;
A
#
# COMPACT_ATOMS: atom_id res chain seq x y z
N MET A 1 40.73 56.65 -47.91
CA MET A 1 39.50 56.41 -47.14
C MET A 1 39.44 54.92 -46.77
N ASN A 2 38.89 54.60 -45.59
CA ASN A 2 38.50 53.26 -45.05
C ASN A 2 39.64 52.45 -44.40
N LYS A 3 39.93 52.62 -43.09
CA LYS A 3 39.28 52.10 -41.85
C LYS A 3 39.46 50.58 -41.61
N LYS A 4 40.27 50.27 -40.59
CA LYS A 4 40.38 48.98 -39.86
C LYS A 4 39.01 48.52 -39.35
N TYR A 5 38.72 47.23 -39.20
CA TYR A 5 38.14 46.61 -37.98
C TYR A 5 38.29 45.07 -38.00
N THR A 6 38.97 44.56 -36.98
CA THR A 6 39.05 43.15 -36.57
C THR A 6 37.67 42.69 -36.09
N CYS A 7 37.16 41.57 -36.60
CA CYS A 7 35.87 41.01 -36.15
C CYS A 7 36.14 39.84 -35.17
N PHE A 8 35.93 40.11 -33.87
CA PHE A 8 35.81 39.08 -32.84
C PHE A 8 34.39 38.50 -32.91
N ILE A 9 34.25 37.23 -33.26
CA ILE A 9 33.00 36.51 -33.08
C ILE A 9 32.90 36.13 -31.60
N MET A 10 32.12 36.90 -30.84
CA MET A 10 31.77 36.58 -29.46
C MET A 10 30.63 35.55 -29.49
N LEU A 11 30.96 34.28 -29.22
CA LEU A 11 29.96 33.25 -28.93
C LEU A 11 29.30 33.57 -27.59
N ALA A 12 28.10 34.16 -27.63
CA ALA A 12 27.25 34.29 -26.46
C ALA A 12 26.62 32.92 -26.15
N PHE A 13 27.22 32.17 -25.22
CA PHE A 13 26.54 31.04 -24.59
C PHE A 13 25.44 31.59 -23.68
N PHE A 14 24.19 31.55 -24.15
CA PHE A 14 23.03 31.70 -23.28
C PHE A 14 22.94 30.44 -22.42
N SER A 15 23.54 30.47 -21.23
CA SER A 15 23.26 29.46 -20.22
C SER A 15 21.82 29.67 -19.75
N LEU A 16 20.87 28.92 -20.32
CA LEU A 16 19.61 28.67 -19.63
C LEU A 16 19.97 27.91 -18.35
N SER A 17 20.00 28.62 -17.23
CA SER A 17 19.96 28.01 -15.92
C SER A 17 18.60 27.33 -15.78
N PHE A 18 18.55 26.04 -16.12
CA PHE A 18 17.47 25.18 -15.65
C PHE A 18 17.55 25.17 -14.14
N ASN A 19 16.59 25.82 -13.49
CA ASN A 19 16.37 25.62 -12.07
C ASN A 19 15.88 24.18 -11.91
N ILE A 20 16.82 23.24 -11.73
CA ILE A 20 16.50 21.93 -11.19
C ILE A 20 16.27 22.17 -9.69
N ASN A 21 15.11 22.72 -9.36
CA ASN A 21 14.66 22.68 -7.98
C ASN A 21 14.46 21.20 -7.68
N ALA A 22 15.30 20.65 -6.80
CA ALA A 22 14.93 19.44 -6.07
C ALA A 22 13.57 19.75 -5.44
N GLN A 23 12.50 19.10 -5.92
CA GLN A 23 11.17 19.22 -5.33
C GLN A 23 11.34 18.91 -3.84
N ASN A 24 10.99 19.83 -2.96
CA ASN A 24 10.84 19.52 -1.55
C ASN A 24 9.56 18.69 -1.43
N PRO A 25 9.64 17.35 -1.31
CA PRO A 25 8.45 16.52 -1.40
C PRO A 25 7.55 16.84 -0.23
N ALA A 26 6.35 17.35 -0.51
CA ALA A 26 5.35 17.59 0.52
C ALA A 26 4.60 16.29 0.81
N TRP A 27 4.36 16.00 2.09
CA TRP A 27 3.47 14.93 2.49
C TRP A 27 2.07 15.20 1.93
N ILE A 28 1.53 14.30 1.10
CA ILE A 28 0.15 14.42 0.60
C ILE A 28 -0.82 14.06 1.74
N TRP A 29 -0.56 12.96 2.43
CA TRP A 29 -1.33 12.52 3.59
C TRP A 29 -0.49 11.66 4.54
N ALA A 30 -0.90 11.62 5.80
CA ALA A 30 -0.45 10.66 6.81
C ALA A 30 -1.67 10.24 7.63
N LYS A 31 -1.90 8.93 7.79
CA LYS A 31 -3.10 8.40 8.45
C LYS A 31 -2.73 7.28 9.42
N ARG A 32 -3.42 7.25 10.57
CA ARG A 32 -3.42 6.12 11.50
C ARG A 32 -4.61 5.23 11.19
N ALA A 33 -4.39 3.93 11.20
CA ALA A 33 -5.42 2.91 11.24
C ALA A 33 -5.00 1.80 12.21
N GLY A 34 -5.97 1.12 12.82
CA GLY A 34 -5.73 0.11 13.84
C GLY A 34 -6.76 0.16 14.97
N GLY A 35 -6.51 -0.61 16.02
CA GLY A 35 -7.33 -0.77 17.21
C GLY A 35 -6.52 -0.64 18.50
N THR A 36 -6.84 -1.49 19.48
CA THR A 36 -6.26 -1.43 20.84
C THR A 36 -5.06 -2.36 21.04
N ASN A 37 -4.80 -3.29 20.11
CA ASN A 37 -3.67 -4.23 20.16
C ASN A 37 -2.68 -3.94 19.02
N PHE A 38 -1.81 -4.90 18.72
CA PHE A 38 -0.83 -4.80 17.65
C PHE A 38 -1.47 -4.95 16.27
N ASP A 39 -1.25 -3.98 15.40
CA ASP A 39 -1.70 -3.99 14.01
C ASP A 39 -0.53 -3.54 13.13
N TYR A 40 -0.18 -4.36 12.14
CA TYR A 40 1.03 -4.18 11.33
C TYR A 40 0.67 -4.09 9.85
N GLY A 41 1.13 -3.03 9.17
CA GLY A 41 1.13 -2.98 7.71
C GLY A 41 2.44 -3.55 7.17
N TYR A 42 2.37 -4.54 6.29
CA TYR A 42 3.55 -5.25 5.80
C TYR A 42 3.93 -4.87 4.37
N SER A 43 2.95 -4.59 3.51
CA SER A 43 3.22 -4.26 2.11
C SER A 43 2.24 -3.23 1.57
N VAL A 44 2.73 -2.48 0.58
CA VAL A 44 1.99 -1.43 -0.10
C VAL A 44 2.30 -1.45 -1.59
N CYS A 45 1.28 -1.21 -2.42
CA CYS A 45 1.44 -0.98 -3.86
C CYS A 45 0.40 0.03 -4.35
N ASN A 46 0.47 0.42 -5.62
CA ASN A 46 -0.53 1.29 -6.25
C ASN A 46 -1.01 0.73 -7.60
N ASP A 47 -2.22 1.10 -8.00
CA ASP A 47 -2.70 0.87 -9.37
C ASP A 47 -2.34 2.05 -10.30
N ALA A 48 -2.64 1.91 -11.59
CA ALA A 48 -2.38 2.92 -12.61
C ALA A 48 -3.18 4.23 -12.41
N SER A 49 -4.25 4.21 -11.61
CA SER A 49 -5.03 5.40 -11.23
C SER A 49 -4.47 6.08 -9.98
N GLY A 50 -3.39 5.55 -9.39
CA GLY A 50 -2.78 6.09 -8.17
C GLY A 50 -3.52 5.72 -6.89
N ASN A 51 -4.44 4.76 -6.94
CA ASN A 51 -5.02 4.21 -5.72
C ASN A 51 -3.97 3.37 -4.99
N VAL A 52 -3.94 3.46 -3.67
CA VAL A 52 -2.95 2.79 -2.83
C VAL A 52 -3.58 1.59 -2.13
N PHE A 53 -2.90 0.45 -2.16
CA PHE A 53 -3.34 -0.78 -1.52
C PHE A 53 -2.34 -1.14 -0.42
N VAL A 54 -2.84 -1.44 0.78
CA VAL A 54 -2.00 -1.87 1.91
C VAL A 54 -2.56 -3.17 2.45
N THR A 55 -1.68 -4.15 2.65
CA THR A 55 -1.99 -5.40 3.34
C THR A 55 -1.19 -5.53 4.62
N GLY A 56 -1.69 -6.33 5.53
CA GLY A 56 -1.00 -6.64 6.77
C GLY A 56 -1.81 -7.56 7.66
N THR A 57 -1.53 -7.48 8.96
CA THR A 57 -2.20 -8.28 9.98
C THR A 57 -2.67 -7.42 11.15
N PHE A 58 -3.69 -7.88 11.87
CA PHE A 58 -4.20 -7.17 13.04
C PHE A 58 -4.64 -8.13 14.15
N SER A 59 -4.22 -7.82 15.37
CA SER A 59 -4.61 -8.55 16.59
C SER A 59 -5.71 -7.83 17.38
N SER A 60 -6.06 -6.61 17.01
CA SER A 60 -7.19 -5.88 17.59
C SER A 60 -8.52 -6.56 17.25
N GLN A 61 -9.51 -6.56 18.16
CA GLN A 61 -10.84 -7.13 17.84
C GLN A 61 -11.50 -6.37 16.67
N ASN A 62 -11.29 -5.06 16.61
CA ASN A 62 -11.71 -4.21 15.51
C ASN A 62 -10.57 -3.29 15.11
N ILE A 63 -10.37 -3.11 13.80
CA ILE A 63 -9.55 -2.04 13.24
C ILE A 63 -10.40 -1.16 12.34
N THR A 64 -10.10 0.14 12.32
CA THR A 64 -10.86 1.10 11.53
C THR A 64 -9.97 1.82 10.52
N PHE A 65 -10.40 1.81 9.26
CA PHE A 65 -9.86 2.58 8.15
C PHE A 65 -10.92 3.58 7.68
N GLY A 66 -10.82 4.85 8.08
CA GLY A 66 -11.84 5.85 7.76
C GLY A 66 -13.20 5.45 8.35
N SER A 67 -14.21 5.25 7.51
CA SER A 67 -15.53 4.75 7.93
C SER A 67 -15.68 3.23 7.87
N TYR A 68 -14.65 2.50 7.44
CA TYR A 68 -14.67 1.04 7.32
C TYR A 68 -14.08 0.42 8.58
N THR A 69 -14.90 -0.34 9.31
CA THR A 69 -14.45 -1.14 10.45
C THR A 69 -14.39 -2.61 10.04
N LEU A 70 -13.24 -3.23 10.24
CA LEU A 70 -13.04 -4.66 10.08
C LEU A 70 -13.02 -5.30 11.46
N THR A 71 -13.70 -6.43 11.60
CA THR A 71 -13.76 -7.22 12.83
C THR A 71 -12.96 -8.49 12.63
N LYS A 72 -12.12 -8.80 13.62
CA LYS A 72 -11.30 -10.01 13.65
C LYS A 72 -12.17 -11.25 13.92
N THR A 73 -11.90 -12.31 13.19
CA THR A 73 -12.50 -13.64 13.39
C THR A 73 -11.82 -14.36 14.54
N GLY A 74 -10.49 -14.26 14.63
CA GLY A 74 -9.69 -14.90 15.67
C GLY A 74 -10.01 -14.40 17.08
N ALA A 75 -9.72 -15.24 18.08
CA ALA A 75 -9.90 -14.90 19.49
C ALA A 75 -8.57 -14.44 20.15
N GLY A 76 -8.67 -13.68 21.23
CA GLY A 76 -7.50 -13.27 22.01
C GLY A 76 -6.50 -12.46 21.19
N TYR A 77 -5.23 -12.85 21.22
CA TYR A 77 -4.13 -12.19 20.51
C TYR A 77 -3.79 -12.79 19.13
N SER A 78 -4.58 -13.76 18.64
CA SER A 78 -4.46 -14.22 17.25
C SER A 78 -4.63 -13.06 16.28
N THR A 79 -4.20 -13.25 15.04
CA THR A 79 -4.21 -12.19 14.05
C THR A 79 -5.04 -12.56 12.82
N ASP A 80 -5.75 -11.60 12.25
CA ASP A 80 -6.38 -11.75 10.93
C ASP A 80 -5.69 -10.85 9.90
N ILE A 81 -5.87 -11.18 8.63
CA ILE A 81 -5.39 -10.44 7.47
C ILE A 81 -6.28 -9.23 7.24
N PHE A 82 -5.71 -8.08 6.89
CA PHE A 82 -6.46 -6.97 6.28
C PHE A 82 -5.90 -6.60 4.91
N LEU A 83 -6.78 -6.07 4.05
CA LEU A 83 -6.44 -5.40 2.81
C LEU A 83 -7.29 -4.13 2.71
N VAL A 84 -6.65 -2.98 2.52
CA VAL A 84 -7.33 -1.69 2.39
C VAL A 84 -6.91 -1.00 1.09
N LYS A 85 -7.88 -0.38 0.41
CA LYS A 85 -7.65 0.48 -0.75
C LYS A 85 -7.96 1.92 -0.40
N TYR A 86 -7.04 2.81 -0.70
CA TYR A 86 -7.19 4.26 -0.63
C TYR A 86 -7.20 4.87 -2.03
N ASP A 87 -7.86 6.00 -2.22
CA ASP A 87 -7.61 6.87 -3.37
C ASP A 87 -6.27 7.62 -3.22
N SER A 88 -5.87 8.35 -4.26
CA SER A 88 -4.61 9.11 -4.28
C SER A 88 -4.55 10.22 -3.21
N GLN A 89 -5.69 10.63 -2.65
CA GLN A 89 -5.82 11.64 -1.59
C GLN A 89 -5.87 11.00 -0.19
N GLY A 90 -5.78 9.67 -0.11
CA GLY A 90 -5.80 8.91 1.13
C GLY A 90 -7.21 8.68 1.69
N ASN A 91 -8.28 8.89 0.92
CA ASN A 91 -9.62 8.49 1.33
C ASN A 91 -9.78 6.98 1.15
N VAL A 92 -10.38 6.31 2.11
CA VAL A 92 -10.57 4.85 2.04
C VAL A 92 -11.70 4.56 1.06
N LEU A 93 -11.38 3.80 0.01
CA LEU A 93 -12.36 3.34 -0.97
C LEU A 93 -13.05 2.07 -0.51
N TRP A 94 -12.31 1.16 0.11
CA TRP A 94 -12.83 -0.03 0.78
C TRP A 94 -11.76 -0.65 1.69
N ALA A 95 -12.20 -1.47 2.64
CA ALA A 95 -11.34 -2.34 3.43
C ALA A 95 -11.98 -3.73 3.52
N LYS A 96 -11.15 -4.78 3.57
CA LYS A 96 -11.56 -6.19 3.68
C LYS A 96 -10.64 -6.90 4.66
N SER A 97 -11.16 -7.89 5.38
CA SER A 97 -10.38 -8.81 6.20
C SER A 97 -10.62 -10.25 5.77
N ALA A 98 -9.68 -11.11 6.16
CA ALA A 98 -9.80 -12.56 6.08
C ALA A 98 -9.05 -13.20 7.23
N GLY A 99 -9.57 -14.31 7.73
CA GLY A 99 -8.94 -15.04 8.82
C GLY A 99 -9.85 -16.14 9.35
N GLY A 100 -9.41 -16.74 10.44
CA GLY A 100 -10.09 -17.82 11.14
C GLY A 100 -9.79 -17.77 12.63
N THR A 101 -9.57 -18.92 13.26
CA THR A 101 -9.44 -19.04 14.71
C THR A 101 -8.00 -18.91 15.23
N SER A 102 -7.00 -18.76 14.37
CA SER A 102 -5.57 -18.71 14.69
C SER A 102 -4.85 -17.58 13.92
N ASP A 103 -3.52 -17.55 13.96
CA ASP A 103 -2.74 -16.48 13.32
C ASP A 103 -2.78 -16.60 11.79
N ASP A 104 -3.28 -15.55 11.15
CA ASP A 104 -3.32 -15.40 9.71
C ASP A 104 -2.68 -14.04 9.33
N SER A 105 -1.92 -14.02 8.23
CA SER A 105 -1.12 -12.85 7.85
C SER A 105 -1.06 -12.66 6.34
N GLY A 106 -1.32 -11.42 5.89
CA GLY A 106 -1.11 -10.98 4.52
C GLY A 106 0.21 -10.22 4.44
N GLU A 107 1.20 -10.81 3.80
CA GLU A 107 2.59 -10.36 3.81
C GLU A 107 2.94 -9.47 2.61
N SER A 108 2.30 -9.69 1.46
CA SER A 108 2.55 -8.88 0.27
C SER A 108 1.30 -8.65 -0.57
N VAL A 109 1.23 -7.49 -1.21
CA VAL A 109 0.17 -7.13 -2.15
C VAL A 109 0.77 -6.60 -3.45
N CYS A 110 0.19 -6.99 -4.58
CA CYS A 110 0.43 -6.35 -5.86
C CYS A 110 -0.87 -6.18 -6.65
N VAL A 111 -0.83 -5.30 -7.64
CA VAL A 111 -1.97 -5.01 -8.51
C VAL A 111 -1.50 -5.01 -9.95
N ASP A 112 -2.23 -5.69 -10.84
CA ASP A 112 -1.93 -5.69 -12.28
C ASP A 112 -2.51 -4.45 -12.98
N THR A 113 -2.22 -4.31 -14.28
CA THR A 113 -2.72 -3.20 -15.09
C THR A 113 -4.23 -3.20 -15.31
N ASN A 114 -4.89 -4.34 -15.07
CA ASN A 114 -6.35 -4.46 -15.14
C ASN A 114 -7.03 -4.14 -13.81
N GLY A 115 -6.25 -3.86 -12.75
CA GLY A 115 -6.76 -3.59 -11.41
C GLY A 115 -7.07 -4.85 -10.60
N ASN A 116 -6.62 -6.03 -11.03
CA ASN A 116 -6.71 -7.25 -10.23
C ASN A 116 -5.71 -7.17 -9.08
N VAL A 117 -6.16 -7.51 -7.88
CA VAL A 117 -5.37 -7.43 -6.65
C VAL A 117 -4.97 -8.83 -6.22
N PHE A 118 -3.68 -9.04 -5.97
CA PHE A 118 -3.12 -10.30 -5.51
C PHE A 118 -2.53 -10.09 -4.12
N VAL A 119 -2.83 -11.00 -3.19
CA VAL A 119 -2.31 -10.95 -1.82
C VAL A 119 -1.68 -12.29 -1.51
N THR A 120 -0.46 -12.27 -0.99
CA THR A 120 0.23 -13.47 -0.54
C THR A 120 0.47 -13.42 0.96
N GLY A 121 0.67 -14.57 1.58
CA GLY A 121 0.97 -14.67 3.00
C GLY A 121 0.85 -16.10 3.50
N TYR A 122 0.38 -16.25 4.73
CA TYR A 122 0.11 -17.56 5.32
C TYR A 122 -1.11 -17.52 6.24
N PHE A 123 -1.66 -18.69 6.53
CA PHE A 123 -2.71 -18.86 7.51
C PHE A 123 -2.46 -20.11 8.37
N LYS A 124 -2.64 -19.99 9.69
CA LYS A 124 -2.56 -21.10 10.64
C LYS A 124 -3.95 -21.58 11.06
N SER A 125 -4.98 -20.80 10.79
CA SER A 125 -6.36 -21.21 11.02
C SER A 125 -6.70 -22.49 10.27
N SER A 126 -7.53 -23.37 10.85
CA SER A 126 -7.99 -24.59 10.17
C SER A 126 -8.74 -24.28 8.88
N THR A 127 -9.49 -23.19 8.89
CA THR A 127 -10.11 -22.59 7.70
C THR A 127 -10.03 -21.07 7.80
N ILE A 128 -9.81 -20.40 6.68
CA ILE A 128 -10.03 -18.94 6.56
C ILE A 128 -11.12 -18.65 5.54
N THR A 129 -11.83 -17.55 5.74
CA THR A 129 -12.78 -17.02 4.75
C THR A 129 -12.22 -15.74 4.13
N PHE A 130 -12.06 -15.74 2.81
CA PHE A 130 -11.65 -14.57 2.02
C PHE A 130 -12.78 -14.23 1.04
N GLY A 131 -13.68 -13.32 1.44
CA GLY A 131 -14.90 -13.06 0.68
C GLY A 131 -15.78 -14.31 0.60
N SER A 132 -16.05 -14.81 -0.61
CA SER A 132 -16.79 -16.06 -0.84
C SER A 132 -15.92 -17.31 -0.89
N TYR A 133 -14.60 -17.16 -0.83
CA TYR A 133 -13.66 -18.27 -0.88
C TYR A 133 -13.39 -18.78 0.53
N ILE A 134 -13.41 -20.10 0.68
CA ILE A 134 -13.02 -20.79 1.91
C ILE A 134 -11.79 -21.61 1.59
N LEU A 135 -10.70 -21.36 2.32
CA LEU A 135 -9.46 -22.12 2.22
C LEU A 135 -9.29 -22.96 3.49
N SER A 136 -8.86 -24.21 3.32
CA SER A 136 -8.62 -25.15 4.43
C SER A 136 -7.13 -25.42 4.59
N ASN A 137 -6.66 -25.40 5.83
CA ASN A 137 -5.28 -25.70 6.19
C ASN A 137 -5.09 -27.22 6.36
N ALA A 138 -4.05 -27.77 5.77
CA ALA A 138 -3.69 -29.18 5.84
C ALA A 138 -2.71 -29.54 6.97
N GLY A 139 -2.22 -28.55 7.73
CA GLY A 139 -1.22 -28.73 8.78
C GLY A 139 -1.13 -27.55 9.77
N ASN A 140 0.10 -27.12 10.07
CA ASN A 140 0.34 -26.04 11.05
C ASN A 140 0.16 -24.64 10.45
N ALA A 141 0.56 -24.46 9.19
CA ALA A 141 0.46 -23.22 8.44
C ALA A 141 0.50 -23.54 6.95
N ASP A 142 -0.39 -22.95 6.17
CA ASP A 142 -0.41 -23.06 4.72
C ASP A 142 -0.24 -21.69 4.06
N VAL A 143 0.23 -21.71 2.81
CA VAL A 143 0.46 -20.50 2.01
C VAL A 143 -0.88 -19.90 1.56
N LEU A 144 -1.00 -18.58 1.66
CA LEU A 144 -2.05 -17.79 1.02
C LEU A 144 -1.50 -17.21 -0.29
N LEU A 145 -2.28 -17.32 -1.37
CA LEU A 145 -2.00 -16.78 -2.70
C LEU A 145 -3.25 -16.13 -3.31
#